data_AF-A0A939KEY0-F1
#
_entry.id   AF-A0A939KEY0-F1
#
_cell.length_a   1.000
_cell.length_b   1.000
_cell.length_c   1.000
_cell.angle_alpha   90.00
_cell.angle_beta   90.00
_cell.angle_gamma   90.00
#
_symmetry.space_group_name_H-M   'P 1'
#
loop_
_entity.id
_entity.type
_entity.pdbx_description
1 polymer ?
#
loop_
_entity_poly.entity_id
_entity_poly.type
_entity_poly.pdbx_seq_one_letter_code
_entity_poly.pdbx_strand_id
1 'polypeptide(L)'
;MQPPQIDNQARLQALLAPQENVQEALVVDLSHDLRFSPSSLVLTDTRLLALDGTTSAPAAQSWPLRPDLQLRMSDHAGVGTLELHDGQQRLALWRFTLQHQAQALRLQLRFAALCAALGTDQWHAVRPPTPT
;
A
#
# COMPACT_ATOMS: atom_id res chain seq x y z
N MET A 1 2.69 -28.95 -13.49
CA MET A 1 2.78 -28.63 -12.05
C MET A 1 2.19 -27.25 -11.86
N GLN A 2 1.01 -27.17 -11.25
CA GLN A 2 0.43 -25.88 -10.85
C GLN A 2 1.23 -25.41 -9.62
N PRO A 3 1.80 -24.19 -9.61
CA PRO A 3 2.54 -23.70 -8.46
C PRO A 3 1.61 -23.73 -7.23
N PRO A 4 2.14 -24.02 -6.02
CA PRO A 4 1.34 -23.95 -4.81
C PRO A 4 0.70 -22.57 -4.73
N GLN A 5 -0.64 -22.50 -4.69
CA GLN A 5 -1.34 -21.25 -4.41
C GLN A 5 -1.02 -20.87 -2.97
N ILE A 6 -0.20 -19.83 -2.81
CA ILE A 6 0.11 -19.29 -1.50
C ILE A 6 -1.10 -18.48 -1.03
N ASP A 7 -1.65 -18.84 0.13
CA ASP A 7 -2.80 -18.15 0.70
C ASP A 7 -2.36 -16.80 1.30
N ASN A 8 -2.57 -15.74 0.52
CA ASN A 8 -2.26 -14.37 0.95
C ASN A 8 -3.13 -13.91 2.13
N GLN A 9 -4.31 -14.49 2.35
CA GLN A 9 -5.17 -14.12 3.47
C GLN A 9 -4.61 -14.63 4.80
N ALA A 10 -4.21 -15.89 4.87
CA ALA A 10 -3.57 -16.45 6.06
C ALA A 10 -2.23 -15.74 6.38
N ARG A 11 -1.45 -15.39 5.35
CA ARG A 11 -0.22 -14.59 5.51
C ARG A 11 -0.48 -13.21 6.05
N LEU A 12 -1.49 -12.53 5.51
CA LEU A 12 -1.88 -11.20 5.99
C LEU A 12 -2.23 -11.27 7.49
N GLN A 13 -3.05 -12.24 7.89
CA GLN A 13 -3.42 -12.42 9.30
C GLN A 13 -2.21 -12.63 10.22
N ALA A 14 -1.20 -13.38 9.76
CA ALA A 14 0.02 -13.62 10.54
C ALA A 14 0.92 -12.37 10.66
N LEU A 15 0.78 -11.40 9.77
CA LEU A 15 1.57 -10.16 9.77
C LEU A 15 0.94 -9.02 10.57
N LEU A 16 -0.39 -9.00 10.64
CA LEU A 16 -1.12 -7.93 11.30
C LEU A 16 -0.85 -7.98 12.80
N ALA A 17 -0.53 -6.84 13.40
CA ALA A 17 -0.57 -6.74 14.85
C ALA A 17 -2.04 -6.92 15.34
N PRO A 18 -2.27 -7.36 16.58
CA PRO A 18 -3.62 -7.65 17.08
C PRO A 18 -4.61 -6.47 16.98
N GLN A 19 -4.12 -5.23 16.93
CA GLN A 19 -4.91 -4.00 16.81
C GLN A 19 -4.79 -3.34 15.44
N GLU A 20 -4.04 -3.93 14.50
CA GLU A 20 -3.81 -3.35 13.18
C GLU A 20 -5.01 -3.61 12.27
N ASN A 21 -5.63 -2.53 11.77
CA ASN A 21 -6.86 -2.61 11.00
C ASN A 21 -6.61 -2.43 9.52
N VAL A 22 -7.02 -3.39 8.70
CA VAL A 22 -7.02 -3.26 7.24
C VAL A 22 -8.03 -2.19 6.82
N GLN A 23 -7.55 -1.21 6.07
CA GLN A 23 -8.33 -0.06 5.58
C GLN A 23 -8.77 -0.28 4.13
N GLU A 24 -7.85 -0.71 3.27
CA GLU A 24 -8.10 -0.97 1.85
C GLU A 24 -7.17 -2.08 1.35
N ALA A 25 -7.58 -2.77 0.30
CA ALA A 25 -6.74 -3.74 -0.39
C ALA A 25 -6.89 -3.62 -1.91
N LEU A 26 -5.77 -3.82 -2.62
CA LEU A 26 -5.70 -3.86 -4.07
C LEU A 26 -5.10 -5.18 -4.51
N VAL A 27 -5.76 -5.83 -5.47
CA VAL A 27 -5.15 -6.93 -6.22
C VAL A 27 -4.15 -6.35 -7.23
N VAL A 28 -2.92 -6.85 -7.18
CA VAL A 28 -1.85 -6.53 -8.13
C VAL A 28 -1.65 -7.79 -8.97
N ASP A 29 -2.45 -7.89 -10.02
CA ASP A 29 -2.52 -9.08 -10.85
C ASP A 29 -1.40 -9.17 -11.89
N LEU A 30 -0.52 -8.16 -11.99
CA LEU A 30 0.61 -8.15 -12.92
C LEU A 30 1.95 -7.99 -12.19
N SER A 31 2.92 -8.79 -12.60
CA SER A 31 4.32 -8.64 -12.21
C SER A 31 4.98 -7.44 -12.89
N HIS A 32 6.22 -7.14 -12.51
CA HIS A 32 7.02 -6.11 -13.17
C HIS A 32 7.17 -6.36 -14.68
N ASP A 33 7.23 -7.63 -15.11
CA ASP A 33 7.34 -8.06 -16.51
C ASP A 33 5.99 -8.21 -17.22
N LEU A 34 4.91 -7.65 -16.67
CA LEU A 34 3.54 -7.72 -17.21
C LEU A 34 2.99 -9.15 -17.34
N ARG A 35 3.41 -10.05 -16.45
CA ARG A 35 2.86 -11.42 -16.37
C ARG A 35 1.88 -11.52 -15.23
N PHE A 36 0.85 -12.35 -15.38
CA PHE A 36 -0.11 -12.54 -14.30
C PHE A 36 0.56 -13.06 -13.02
N SER A 37 0.29 -12.40 -11.90
CA SER A 37 0.87 -12.68 -10.59
C SER A 37 -0.21 -12.60 -9.49
N PRO A 38 -0.22 -13.52 -8.51
CA PRO A 38 -1.15 -13.48 -7.39
C PRO A 38 -0.66 -12.54 -6.28
N SER A 39 -0.42 -11.26 -6.58
CA SER A 39 0.10 -10.29 -5.60
C SER A 39 -0.99 -9.36 -5.08
N SER A 40 -0.79 -8.76 -3.90
CA SER A 40 -1.71 -7.76 -3.36
C SER A 40 -0.99 -6.66 -2.58
N LEU A 41 -1.63 -5.50 -2.55
CA LEU A 41 -1.33 -4.41 -1.64
C LEU A 41 -2.39 -4.32 -0.56
N VAL A 42 -1.95 -4.16 0.68
CA VAL A 42 -2.84 -4.01 1.82
C VAL A 42 -2.44 -2.76 2.57
N LEU A 43 -3.38 -1.83 2.68
CA LEU A 43 -3.26 -0.64 3.49
C LEU A 43 -3.85 -0.91 4.86
N THR A 44 -3.07 -0.69 5.91
CA THR A 44 -3.53 -0.70 7.30
C THR A 44 -3.61 0.73 7.83
N ASP A 45 -4.05 0.88 9.07
CA ASP A 45 -4.04 2.16 9.79
C ASP A 45 -2.62 2.65 10.12
N THR A 46 -1.59 1.82 9.95
CA THR A 46 -0.20 2.16 10.31
C THR A 46 0.81 2.02 9.18
N ARG A 47 0.54 1.21 8.14
CA ARG A 47 1.50 0.95 7.04
C ARG A 47 0.83 0.45 5.76
N LEU A 48 1.58 0.52 4.67
CA LEU A 48 1.29 -0.18 3.41
C LEU A 48 2.12 -1.48 3.34
N LEU A 49 1.49 -2.59 3.01
CA LEU A 49 2.10 -3.92 2.89
C LEU A 49 2.00 -4.41 1.44
N ALA A 50 3.10 -4.97 0.92
CA ALA A 50 3.11 -5.70 -0.34
C ALA A 50 3.27 -7.21 -0.10
N LEU A 51 2.26 -7.96 -0.50
CA LEU A 51 2.21 -9.41 -0.45
C LEU A 51 2.45 -9.95 -1.85
N ASP A 52 3.61 -10.55 -2.07
CA ASP A 52 3.89 -11.29 -3.29
C ASP A 52 3.43 -12.74 -3.11
N GLY A 53 2.44 -13.19 -3.89
CA GLY A 53 1.91 -14.55 -3.82
C GLY A 53 2.77 -15.59 -4.54
N THR A 54 3.94 -15.21 -5.08
CA THR A 54 4.95 -16.14 -5.60
C THR A 54 5.96 -16.57 -4.53
N THR A 55 6.00 -15.90 -3.37
CA THR A 55 6.91 -16.23 -2.24
C THR A 55 6.14 -16.54 -0.97
N SER A 56 6.64 -17.50 -0.19
CA SER A 56 6.08 -17.85 1.12
C SER A 56 6.50 -16.89 2.23
N ALA A 57 7.40 -15.93 1.96
CA ALA A 57 7.91 -14.99 2.95
C ALA A 57 6.80 -14.02 3.42
N PRO A 58 6.57 -13.80 4.73
CA PRO A 58 5.36 -13.17 5.28
C PRO A 58 4.89 -11.91 4.53
N ALA A 59 5.71 -10.87 4.35
CA ALA A 59 5.57 -9.83 3.34
C ALA A 59 6.99 -9.44 2.89
N ALA A 60 7.20 -9.22 1.60
CA ALA A 60 8.53 -8.86 1.12
C ALA A 60 8.88 -7.41 1.49
N GLN A 61 7.89 -6.52 1.54
CA GLN A 61 8.09 -5.09 1.77
C GLN A 61 6.92 -4.47 2.55
N SER A 62 7.25 -3.54 3.43
CA SER A 62 6.30 -2.74 4.20
C SER A 62 6.80 -1.31 4.32
N TRP A 63 5.87 -0.35 4.28
CA TRP A 63 6.17 1.08 4.41
C TRP A 63 5.28 1.69 5.48
N PRO A 64 5.84 2.10 6.64
CA PRO A 64 5.10 2.87 7.62
C PRO A 64 4.47 4.11 6.99
N LEU A 65 3.24 4.42 7.36
CA LEU A 65 2.58 5.63 6.89
C LEU A 65 3.33 6.85 7.41
N ARG A 66 3.63 7.78 6.51
CA ARG A 66 4.31 9.04 6.83
C ARG A 66 3.72 10.17 6.00
N PRO A 67 3.73 11.42 6.50
CA PRO A 67 3.11 12.54 5.78
C PRO A 67 3.76 12.88 4.43
N ASP A 68 5.02 12.49 4.22
CA ASP A 68 5.78 12.71 2.98
C ASP A 68 5.52 11.65 1.91
N LEU A 69 4.83 10.55 2.26
CA LEU A 69 4.53 9.49 1.30
C LEU A 69 3.32 9.83 0.43
N GLN A 70 3.39 9.45 -0.85
CA GLN A 70 2.31 9.63 -1.80
C GLN A 70 2.18 8.40 -2.71
N LEU A 71 0.94 8.05 -3.04
CA LEU A 71 0.63 7.11 -4.09
C LEU A 71 0.24 7.86 -5.37
N ARG A 72 0.92 7.55 -6.47
CA ARG A 72 0.67 8.11 -7.79
C ARG A 72 0.15 7.02 -8.70
N MET A 73 -0.96 7.29 -9.37
CA MET A 73 -1.58 6.34 -10.30
C MET A 73 -1.56 6.91 -11.71
N SER A 74 -1.28 6.04 -12.67
CA SER A 74 -1.37 6.32 -14.11
C SER A 74 -1.82 5.07 -14.82
N ASP A 75 -2.43 5.20 -15.99
CA ASP A 75 -2.72 4.07 -16.86
C ASP A 75 -2.15 4.29 -18.27
N HIS A 76 -1.74 3.19 -18.91
CA HIS A 76 -1.29 3.20 -20.28
C HIS A 76 -1.62 1.87 -20.96
N ALA A 77 -2.19 1.93 -22.16
CA ALA A 77 -2.51 0.77 -22.99
C ALA A 77 -3.28 -0.36 -22.26
N GLY A 78 -4.20 0.00 -21.35
CA GLY A 78 -4.99 -0.99 -20.60
C GLY A 78 -4.30 -1.56 -19.35
N VAL A 79 -3.14 -1.04 -18.97
CA VAL A 79 -2.43 -1.39 -17.74
C VAL A 79 -2.41 -0.20 -16.79
N GLY A 80 -2.98 -0.40 -15.60
CA GLY A 80 -2.85 0.53 -14.49
C GLY A 80 -1.48 0.37 -13.82
N THR A 81 -0.92 1.49 -13.39
CA THR A 81 0.34 1.58 -12.67
C THR A 81 0.12 2.37 -11.39
N LEU A 82 0.58 1.84 -10.26
CA LEU A 82 0.56 2.50 -8.97
C LEU A 82 2.00 2.60 -8.46
N GLU A 83 2.42 3.80 -8.09
CA GLU A 83 3.77 4.07 -7.60
C GLU A 83 3.72 4.67 -6.19
N LEU A 84 4.55 4.14 -5.29
CA LEU A 84 4.82 4.78 -4.00
C LEU A 84 6.02 5.69 -4.13
N HIS A 85 5.87 6.95 -3.73
CA HIS A 85 6.93 7.95 -3.68
C HIS A 85 7.07 8.49 -2.27
N ASP A 86 8.30 8.85 -1.91
CA ASP A 86 8.55 9.85 -0.87
C ASP A 86 8.82 11.22 -1.52
N GLY A 87 9.21 12.21 -0.70
CA GLY A 87 9.53 13.56 -1.18
C GLY A 87 10.77 13.65 -2.11
N GLN A 88 11.48 12.55 -2.35
CA GLN A 88 12.74 12.51 -3.10
C GLN A 88 12.72 11.55 -4.29
N GLN A 89 12.10 10.37 -4.13
CA GLN A 89 12.21 9.28 -5.09
C GLN A 89 11.00 8.34 -5.08
N ARG A 90 10.92 7.50 -6.11
CA ARG A 90 10.01 6.37 -6.15
C ARG A 90 10.57 5.22 -5.31
N LEU A 91 9.79 4.77 -4.34
CA LEU A 91 10.11 3.65 -3.45
C LEU A 91 9.64 2.31 -3.99
N ALA A 92 8.49 2.28 -4.68
CA ALA A 92 7.91 1.05 -5.23
C ALA A 92 7.01 1.31 -6.43
N LEU A 93 6.75 0.26 -7.20
CA LEU A 93 5.98 0.25 -8.44
C LEU A 93 5.17 -1.04 -8.52
N TRP A 94 3.89 -0.92 -8.84
CA TRP A 94 2.98 -2.02 -9.07
C TRP A 94 2.18 -1.82 -10.35
N ARG A 95 1.86 -2.93 -11.01
CA ARG A 95 1.07 -2.94 -12.24
C ARG A 95 -0.15 -3.82 -12.04
N PHE A 96 -1.27 -3.41 -12.62
CA PHE A 96 -2.53 -4.12 -12.50
C PHE A 96 -3.37 -3.94 -13.77
N THR A 97 -4.24 -4.89 -14.08
CA THR A 97 -5.21 -4.73 -15.16
C THR A 97 -6.29 -3.72 -14.76
N LEU A 98 -6.87 -3.00 -15.74
CA LEU A 98 -7.89 -1.96 -15.45
C LEU A 98 -9.13 -2.48 -14.70
N GLN A 99 -9.37 -3.79 -14.65
CA GLN A 99 -10.38 -4.41 -13.78
C GLN A 99 -10.23 -3.96 -12.31
N HIS A 100 -9.00 -3.69 -11.86
CA HIS A 100 -8.70 -3.29 -10.49
C HIS A 100 -8.57 -1.77 -10.30
N GLN A 101 -8.84 -0.95 -11.31
CA GLN A 101 -8.69 0.51 -11.23
C GLN A 101 -9.54 1.15 -10.13
N ALA A 102 -10.77 0.69 -9.94
CA ALA A 102 -11.63 1.20 -8.87
C ALA A 102 -11.07 0.86 -7.46
N GLN A 103 -10.46 -0.32 -7.30
CA GLN A 103 -9.76 -0.68 -6.05
C GLN A 103 -8.53 0.21 -5.84
N ALA A 104 -7.74 0.43 -6.89
CA ALA A 104 -6.54 1.26 -6.83
C ALA A 104 -6.87 2.71 -6.45
N LEU A 105 -7.93 3.28 -7.01
CA LEU A 105 -8.38 4.63 -6.67
C LEU A 105 -8.80 4.75 -5.20
N ARG A 106 -9.57 3.79 -4.67
CA ARG A 106 -9.96 3.78 -3.25
C ARG A 106 -8.74 3.69 -2.33
N LEU A 107 -7.81 2.79 -2.66
CA LEU A 107 -6.56 2.63 -1.92
C LEU A 107 -5.76 3.93 -1.92
N GLN A 108 -5.59 4.58 -3.09
CA GLN A 108 -4.88 5.85 -3.21
C GLN A 108 -5.52 6.96 -2.37
N LEU A 109 -6.85 7.12 -2.45
CA LEU A 109 -7.57 8.13 -1.69
C LEU A 109 -7.49 7.90 -0.17
N ARG A 110 -7.68 6.65 0.27
CA ARG A 110 -7.59 6.30 1.69
C ARG A 110 -6.16 6.48 2.23
N PHE A 111 -5.16 6.09 1.45
CA PHE A 111 -3.75 6.30 1.79
C PHE A 111 -3.44 7.79 1.99
N ALA A 112 -3.84 8.64 1.05
CA ALA A 112 -3.62 10.08 1.15
C ALA A 112 -4.28 10.68 2.41
N ALA A 113 -5.50 10.25 2.74
CA ALA A 113 -6.21 10.70 3.93
C ALA A 113 -5.47 10.31 5.23
N LEU A 114 -4.96 9.08 5.34
CA LEU A 114 -4.21 8.63 6.51
C LEU A 114 -2.87 9.37 6.65
N CYS A 115 -2.11 9.53 5.56
CA CYS A 115 -0.86 10.30 5.57
C CYS A 115 -1.08 11.77 5.97
N ALA A 116 -2.16 12.40 5.48
CA ALA A 116 -2.50 13.76 5.85
C ALA A 116 -2.86 13.89 7.34
N ALA A 117 -3.62 12.94 7.89
CA ALA A 117 -3.99 12.91 9.30
C ALA A 117 -2.75 12.83 10.23
N LEU A 118 -1.74 12.05 9.82
CA LEU A 118 -0.46 12.00 10.54
C LEU A 118 0.26 13.34 10.52
N GLY A 119 0.21 14.10 9.42
CA GLY A 119 0.82 15.43 9.31
C GLY A 119 0.13 16.47 10.21
N THR A 120 -1.19 16.39 10.35
CA THR A 120 -1.96 17.31 11.21
C THR A 120 -1.72 17.06 12.70
N ASP A 121 -1.56 15.80 13.12
CA ASP A 121 -1.28 15.45 14.51
C ASP A 121 0.04 16.09 15.00
N GLN A 122 1.07 16.13 14.15
CA GLN A 122 2.38 16.70 14.51
C GLN A 122 2.34 18.22 14.68
N TRP A 123 1.44 18.92 14.00
CA TRP A 123 1.24 20.36 14.19
C TRP A 123 0.60 20.67 15.55
N HIS A 124 -0.34 19.84 16.01
CA HIS A 124 -1.03 20.07 17.29
C HIS A 124 -0.15 19.82 18.53
N ALA A 125 0.99 19.12 18.40
CA ALA A 125 1.94 18.92 19.48
C ALA A 125 2.77 20.18 19.83
N VAL A 126 2.74 21.22 18.99
CA VAL A 126 3.41 22.51 19.26
C VAL A 126 2.39 23.50 19.84
N ARG A 127 2.12 23.42 21.16
CA ARG A 127 1.52 24.55 21.90
C ARG A 127 2.63 25.56 22.22
N PRO A 128 2.47 26.86 21.92
CA PRO A 128 3.37 27.87 22.47
C PRO A 128 3.24 27.89 24.00
N PRO A 129 4.34 28.05 24.77
CA PRO A 129 4.24 28.26 26.20
C PRO A 129 3.46 29.56 26.45
N THR A 130 2.45 29.49 27.31
CA THR A 130 1.70 30.65 27.77
C THR A 130 2.67 31.60 28.49
N PRO A 131 2.85 32.86 28.04
CA PRO A 131 3.57 33.84 28.86
C PRO A 131 2.73 34.17 30.10
N THR A 132 3.42 34.24 31.23
CA THR A 132 2.88 34.58 32.57
C THR A 132 2.54 36.06 32.67
#